data_AF-A0A4U5QN92-F1
#
_entry.id   AF-A0A4U5QN92-F1
#
_cell.length_a   1.000
_cell.length_b   1.000
_cell.length_c   1.000
_cell.angle_alpha   90.00
_cell.angle_beta   90.00
_cell.angle_gamma   90.00
#
_symmetry.space_group_name_H-M   'P 1'
#
loop_
_entity.id
_entity.type
_entity.pdbx_description
1 polymer ?
#
loop_
_entity_poly.entity_id
_entity_poly.type
_entity_poly.pdbx_seq_one_letter_code
_entity_poly.pdbx_strand_id
1 'polypeptide(L)'
;MLGARLVSVKRLVHMVGDTLGIFRVHQFEKVDQFCITSPNGNDSWDMHDEMIKNSEEFYQELNIPYQVVAIVSGALNDAAAKKYDLEGRFPASNAYRELVSCSNCTDYQKRRLEIRYGQKKSDEQVKKQYCHSLNSSLTATERTICCILENYQKGDGVGIPEPLRKHMSGKEFLPFQNNPSIEGKGKKLKASSFFPPSF
;
A
#
# COMPACT_ATOMS: atom_id res chain seq x y z
N MET A 1 11.34 4.34 12.80
CA MET A 1 11.07 3.65 11.53
C MET A 1 12.05 4.14 10.46
N LEU A 2 12.58 3.26 9.60
CA LEU A 2 13.30 3.65 8.38
C LEU A 2 12.32 3.60 7.19
N GLY A 3 12.18 4.71 6.48
CA GLY A 3 11.49 4.76 5.18
C GLY A 3 12.49 4.52 4.05
N ALA A 4 12.12 3.66 3.10
CA ALA A 4 12.91 3.38 1.91
C ALA A 4 12.13 3.78 0.65
N ARG A 5 12.80 4.47 -0.30
CA ARG A 5 12.26 4.75 -1.63
C ARG A 5 12.99 3.88 -2.65
N LEU A 6 12.24 3.11 -3.43
CA LEU A 6 12.79 2.12 -4.36
C LEU A 6 12.00 2.10 -5.68
N VAL A 7 12.69 1.91 -6.80
CA VAL A 7 12.06 1.48 -8.05
C VAL A 7 11.91 -0.03 -7.99
N SER A 8 10.68 -0.52 -8.18
CA SER A 8 10.34 -1.94 -8.14
C SER A 8 10.13 -2.49 -9.55
N VAL A 9 10.72 -3.64 -9.84
CA VAL A 9 10.52 -4.38 -11.10
C VAL A 9 9.92 -5.74 -10.77
N LYS A 10 8.76 -6.06 -11.37
CA LYS A 10 8.06 -7.33 -11.16
C LYS A 10 7.79 -8.00 -12.50
N ARG A 11 8.29 -9.24 -12.63
CA ARG A 11 7.89 -10.11 -13.74
C ARG A 11 6.48 -10.64 -13.46
N LEU A 12 5.50 -10.19 -14.23
CA LEU A 12 4.10 -10.60 -14.10
C LEU A 12 3.88 -11.83 -14.99
N VAL A 13 3.90 -13.04 -14.42
CA VAL A 13 3.70 -14.31 -15.14
C VAL A 13 2.37 -14.93 -14.71
N HIS A 14 1.63 -15.54 -15.65
CA HIS A 14 0.33 -16.20 -15.44
C HIS A 14 -0.82 -15.30 -14.95
N MET A 15 -0.84 -14.03 -15.35
CA MET A 15 -1.88 -13.08 -14.94
C MET A 15 -2.93 -12.89 -16.02
N VAL A 16 -4.19 -13.17 -15.69
CA VAL A 16 -5.39 -12.83 -16.49
C VAL A 16 -6.11 -11.69 -15.78
N GLY A 17 -6.11 -10.48 -16.36
CA GLY A 17 -6.79 -9.29 -15.81
C GLY A 17 -5.87 -8.07 -15.58
N ASP A 18 -6.47 -6.87 -15.58
CA ASP A 18 -5.83 -5.54 -15.46
C ASP A 18 -4.71 -5.27 -16.49
N THR A 19 -4.95 -5.55 -17.77
CA THR A 19 -4.00 -5.29 -18.87
C THR A 19 -4.05 -3.85 -19.41
N LEU A 20 -4.91 -2.99 -18.83
CA LEU A 20 -5.13 -1.62 -19.26
C LEU A 20 -4.67 -0.63 -18.19
N GLY A 21 -4.14 0.51 -18.63
CA GLY A 21 -3.67 1.58 -17.74
C GLY A 21 -2.37 1.23 -16.99
N ILE A 22 -2.16 1.88 -15.85
CA ILE A 22 -0.92 1.76 -15.06
C ILE A 22 -1.10 1.00 -13.74
N PHE A 23 -2.31 0.50 -13.44
CA PHE A 23 -2.60 -0.16 -12.17
C PHE A 23 -1.76 -1.43 -11.95
N ARG A 24 -1.44 -2.15 -13.03
CA ARG A 24 -0.62 -3.35 -13.03
C ARG A 24 0.42 -3.28 -14.14
N VAL A 25 1.66 -2.96 -13.77
CA VAL A 25 2.77 -2.75 -14.70
C VAL A 25 4.02 -3.49 -14.24
N HIS A 26 4.97 -3.68 -15.16
CA HIS A 26 6.24 -4.36 -14.88
C HIS A 26 7.20 -3.54 -14.02
N GLN A 27 7.11 -2.22 -14.11
CA GLN A 27 7.96 -1.29 -13.38
C GLN A 27 7.08 -0.25 -12.70
N PHE A 28 7.32 -0.02 -11.42
CA PHE A 28 6.57 0.94 -10.62
C PHE A 28 7.45 1.50 -9.49
N GLU A 29 7.19 2.74 -9.04
CA GLU A 29 7.86 3.26 -7.84
C GLU A 29 7.09 2.91 -6.57
N LYS A 30 7.84 2.77 -5.48
CA LYS A 30 7.27 2.48 -4.17
C LYS A 30 8.05 3.14 -3.05
N VAL A 31 7.31 3.59 -2.03
CA VAL A 31 7.85 3.92 -0.71
C VAL A 31 7.44 2.81 0.25
N ASP A 32 8.41 2.21 0.93
CA ASP A 32 8.23 1.14 1.89
C ASP A 32 8.67 1.55 3.30
N GLN A 33 7.98 1.02 4.29
CA GLN A 33 8.34 0.99 5.70
C GLN A 33 9.02 -0.35 5.99
N PHE A 34 10.19 -0.33 6.61
CA PHE A 34 10.87 -1.54 7.06
C PHE A 34 11.35 -1.38 8.49
N CYS A 35 10.99 -2.34 9.35
CA CYS A 35 11.32 -2.33 10.76
C CYS A 35 12.03 -3.62 11.16
N ILE A 36 13.08 -3.48 11.96
CA ILE A 36 13.73 -4.56 12.69
C ILE A 36 13.47 -4.27 14.17
N THR A 37 12.86 -5.21 14.87
CA THR A 37 12.48 -5.02 16.28
C THR A 37 13.13 -6.08 17.16
N SER A 38 13.11 -5.83 18.47
CA SER A 38 13.38 -6.87 19.45
C SER A 38 12.36 -8.02 19.28
N PRO A 39 12.78 -9.27 19.50
CA PRO A 39 11.87 -10.42 19.49
C PRO A 39 11.13 -10.61 20.83
N ASN A 40 11.44 -9.79 21.84
CA ASN A 40 10.91 -9.95 23.19
C ASN A 40 9.58 -9.20 23.35
N GLY A 41 8.76 -9.67 24.30
CA GLY A 41 7.48 -9.04 24.59
C GLY A 41 6.57 -8.98 23.36
N ASN A 42 5.92 -7.82 23.17
CA ASN A 42 5.02 -7.58 22.04
C ASN A 42 5.60 -6.62 21.00
N ASP A 43 6.89 -6.26 21.10
CA ASP A 43 7.51 -5.16 20.33
C ASP A 43 7.23 -5.25 18.82
N SER A 44 7.34 -6.46 18.23
CA SER A 44 7.08 -6.63 16.80
C SER A 44 5.60 -6.48 16.44
N TRP A 45 4.69 -6.86 17.32
CA TRP A 45 3.26 -6.79 17.07
C TRP A 45 2.75 -5.36 17.26
N ASP A 46 3.23 -4.65 18.27
CA ASP A 46 2.93 -3.22 18.46
C ASP A 46 3.43 -2.41 17.26
N MET A 47 4.61 -2.74 16.74
CA MET A 47 5.14 -2.14 15.51
C MET A 47 4.33 -2.53 14.26
N HIS A 48 3.70 -3.72 14.22
CA HIS A 48 2.82 -4.11 13.11
C HIS A 48 1.60 -3.19 13.05
N ASP A 49 1.00 -2.93 14.21
CA ASP A 49 -0.15 -2.03 14.35
C ASP A 49 0.24 -0.57 14.06
N GLU A 50 1.44 -0.12 14.49
CA GLU A 50 1.98 1.20 14.13
C GLU A 50 2.18 1.35 12.61
N MET A 51 2.76 0.35 11.95
CA MET A 51 3.04 0.37 10.51
C MET A 51 1.78 0.46 9.64
N ILE A 52 0.72 -0.28 10.01
CA ILE A 52 -0.55 -0.17 9.30
C ILE A 52 -1.21 1.18 9.59
N LYS A 53 -1.15 1.69 10.82
CA LYS A 53 -1.67 3.02 11.18
C LYS A 53 -0.99 4.14 10.39
N ASN A 54 0.34 4.11 10.24
CA ASN A 54 1.06 5.08 9.40
C ASN A 54 0.56 5.05 7.94
N SER A 55 0.20 3.86 7.44
CA SER A 55 -0.35 3.70 6.09
C SER A 55 -1.77 4.26 6.00
N GLU A 56 -2.59 4.01 7.02
CA GLU A 56 -3.93 4.59 7.15
C GLU A 56 -3.89 6.12 7.18
N GLU A 57 -3.09 6.71 8.05
CA GLU A 57 -2.92 8.17 8.17
C GLU A 57 -2.53 8.79 6.81
N PHE A 58 -1.61 8.16 6.08
CA PHE A 58 -1.21 8.61 4.74
C PHE A 58 -2.40 8.64 3.75
N TYR A 59 -3.24 7.61 3.72
CA TYR A 59 -4.42 7.59 2.82
C TYR A 59 -5.57 8.46 3.33
N GLN A 60 -5.67 8.69 4.63
CA GLN A 60 -6.61 9.66 5.24
C GLN A 60 -6.24 11.09 4.84
N GLU A 61 -4.96 11.47 4.87
CA GLU A 61 -4.50 12.79 4.39
C GLU A 61 -4.83 12.99 2.90
N LEU A 62 -4.71 11.93 2.09
CA LEU A 62 -5.12 11.93 0.68
C LEU A 62 -6.64 11.87 0.48
N ASN A 63 -7.44 11.80 1.56
CA ASN A 63 -8.90 11.65 1.55
C ASN A 63 -9.38 10.54 0.61
N ILE A 64 -8.69 9.40 0.61
CA ILE A 64 -9.07 8.20 -0.14
C ILE A 64 -9.87 7.28 0.78
N PRO A 65 -11.11 6.92 0.46
CA PRO A 65 -11.85 5.92 1.23
C PRO A 65 -11.18 4.55 1.10
N TYR A 66 -11.03 3.83 2.20
CA TYR A 66 -10.38 2.51 2.21
C TYR A 66 -11.02 1.57 3.23
N GLN A 67 -10.59 0.31 3.19
CA GLN A 67 -10.81 -0.67 4.25
C GLN A 67 -9.50 -1.38 4.60
N VAL A 68 -9.36 -1.81 5.86
CA VAL A 68 -8.24 -2.66 6.30
C VAL A 68 -8.75 -4.09 6.45
N VAL A 69 -8.07 -5.04 5.81
CA VAL A 69 -8.48 -6.44 5.77
C VAL A 69 -7.37 -7.31 6.34
N ALA A 70 -7.71 -8.16 7.31
CA ALA A 70 -6.82 -9.23 7.77
C ALA A 70 -6.84 -10.39 6.77
N ILE A 71 -5.67 -10.77 6.27
CA ILE A 71 -5.56 -11.82 5.25
C ILE A 71 -5.73 -13.20 5.89
N VAL A 72 -6.56 -14.03 5.27
CA VAL A 72 -6.82 -15.41 5.70
C VAL A 72 -5.54 -16.26 5.62
N SER A 73 -5.39 -17.23 6.51
CA SER A 73 -4.15 -18.02 6.65
C SER A 73 -3.70 -18.71 5.36
N GLY A 74 -4.64 -19.22 4.55
CA GLY A 74 -4.33 -19.89 3.28
C GLY A 74 -3.82 -18.96 2.16
N ALA A 75 -3.92 -17.64 2.34
CA ALA A 75 -3.42 -16.65 1.40
C ALA A 75 -2.14 -15.94 1.88
N LEU A 76 -1.63 -16.28 3.06
CA LEU A 76 -0.35 -15.80 3.55
C LEU A 76 0.79 -16.47 2.76
N ASN A 77 1.85 -15.69 2.50
CA ASN A 77 3.11 -16.26 2.04
C ASN A 77 3.89 -16.84 3.23
N ASP A 78 4.81 -17.78 2.95
CA ASP A 78 5.55 -18.53 3.98
C ASP A 78 6.21 -17.67 5.07
N ALA A 79 6.64 -16.45 4.71
CA ALA A 79 7.33 -15.57 5.63
C ALA A 79 6.40 -14.78 6.57
N ALA A 80 5.12 -14.58 6.24
CA ALA A 80 4.23 -13.73 7.03
C ALA A 80 3.51 -14.53 8.13
N ALA A 81 3.68 -14.11 9.38
CA ALA A 81 2.90 -14.63 10.50
C ALA A 81 1.50 -13.99 10.57
N LYS A 82 1.40 -12.72 10.18
CA LYS A 82 0.14 -11.98 10.02
C LYS A 82 0.32 -10.91 8.95
N LYS A 83 -0.73 -10.67 8.18
CA LYS A 83 -0.75 -9.65 7.13
C LYS A 83 -2.05 -8.87 7.14
N TYR A 84 -1.94 -7.56 7.00
CA TYR A 84 -3.03 -6.64 6.69
C TYR A 84 -2.86 -6.09 5.28
N ASP A 85 -3.96 -5.99 4.54
CA ASP A 85 -4.02 -5.19 3.31
C ASP A 85 -4.90 -3.96 3.55
N LEU A 86 -4.45 -2.79 3.09
CA LEU A 86 -5.29 -1.61 2.95
C LEU A 86 -5.73 -1.54 1.50
N GLU A 87 -7.04 -1.63 1.31
CA GLU A 87 -7.66 -1.61 0.00
C GLU A 87 -8.36 -0.26 -0.20
N GLY A 88 -7.90 0.52 -1.19
CA GLY A 88 -8.53 1.78 -1.55
C GLY A 88 -9.80 1.56 -2.37
N ARG A 89 -10.77 2.46 -2.24
CA ARG A 89 -12.02 2.45 -2.99
C ARG A 89 -11.80 3.06 -4.38
N PHE A 90 -12.16 2.32 -5.42
CA PHE A 90 -12.13 2.75 -6.82
C PHE A 90 -13.56 2.95 -7.34
N PRO A 91 -14.13 4.17 -7.24
CA PRO A 91 -15.55 4.41 -7.49
C PRO A 91 -16.00 4.03 -8.91
N ALA A 92 -15.23 4.35 -9.94
CA ALA A 92 -15.55 4.01 -11.32
C ALA A 92 -15.42 2.51 -11.60
N SER A 93 -14.42 1.86 -11.00
CA SER A 93 -14.26 0.39 -11.06
C SER A 93 -15.24 -0.38 -10.18
N ASN A 94 -16.00 0.32 -9.31
CA ASN A 94 -16.87 -0.25 -8.29
C ASN A 94 -16.24 -1.39 -7.44
N ALA A 95 -14.99 -1.21 -7.02
CA ALA A 95 -14.26 -2.21 -6.25
C ALA A 95 -13.39 -1.57 -5.15
N TYR A 96 -12.97 -2.40 -4.20
CA TYR A 96 -11.79 -2.16 -3.37
C TYR A 96 -10.58 -2.85 -4.01
N ARG A 97 -9.43 -2.17 -4.01
CA ARG A 97 -8.19 -2.69 -4.61
C ARG A 97 -7.02 -2.44 -3.68
N GLU A 98 -6.16 -3.44 -3.53
CA GLU A 98 -4.95 -3.39 -2.70
C GLU A 98 -4.03 -2.22 -3.10
N LEU A 99 -3.76 -1.33 -2.14
CA LEU A 99 -2.77 -0.26 -2.25
C LEU A 99 -1.56 -0.50 -1.34
N VAL A 100 -1.77 -1.13 -0.19
CA VAL A 100 -0.74 -1.45 0.80
C VAL A 100 -0.90 -2.89 1.28
N SER A 101 0.24 -3.51 1.54
CA SER A 101 0.38 -4.78 2.23
C SER A 101 1.36 -4.62 3.38
N CYS A 102 0.94 -4.92 4.61
CA CYS A 102 1.70 -4.78 5.84
C CYS A 102 1.83 -6.13 6.55
N SER A 103 3.05 -6.66 6.67
CA SER A 103 3.32 -8.00 7.20
C SER A 103 4.32 -8.01 8.35
N ASN A 104 3.99 -8.74 9.41
CA ASN A 104 4.95 -9.17 10.41
C ASN A 104 5.51 -10.54 10.04
N CYS A 105 6.82 -10.60 9.80
CA CYS A 105 7.52 -11.83 9.42
C CYS A 105 8.28 -12.50 10.57
N THR A 106 8.12 -11.97 11.80
CA THR A 106 8.85 -12.40 13.00
C THR A 106 10.32 -12.66 12.68
N ASP A 107 10.87 -13.79 13.10
CA ASP A 107 12.26 -14.16 12.87
C ASP A 107 12.50 -14.98 11.59
N TYR A 108 11.45 -15.24 10.78
CA TYR A 108 11.52 -16.16 9.63
C TYR A 108 12.67 -15.83 8.68
N GLN A 109 12.72 -14.57 8.21
CA GLN A 109 13.79 -14.09 7.33
C GLN A 109 15.14 -13.97 8.06
N LYS A 110 15.11 -13.63 9.35
CA LYS A 110 16.31 -13.31 10.14
C LYS A 110 17.09 -14.55 10.51
N ARG A 111 16.44 -15.70 10.69
CA ARG A 111 17.08 -17.01 10.84
C ARG A 111 17.95 -17.33 9.63
N ARG A 112 17.41 -17.19 8.40
CA ARG A 112 18.16 -17.46 7.17
C ARG A 112 19.31 -16.49 6.93
N LEU A 113 19.15 -15.23 7.33
CA LEU A 113 20.15 -14.18 7.15
C LEU A 113 21.15 -14.08 8.31
N GLU A 114 21.01 -14.91 9.35
CA GLU A 114 21.81 -14.87 10.57
C GLU A 114 21.84 -13.50 11.28
N ILE A 115 20.72 -12.77 11.24
CA ILE A 115 20.56 -11.47 11.91
C ILE A 115 20.09 -11.71 13.35
N ARG A 116 21.05 -11.73 14.28
CA ARG A 116 20.82 -12.13 15.67
C ARG A 116 20.43 -10.95 16.56
N TYR A 117 19.63 -11.23 17.58
CA TYR A 117 19.36 -10.30 18.66
C TYR A 117 20.46 -10.45 19.72
N GLY A 118 21.34 -9.45 19.83
CA GLY A 118 22.45 -9.47 20.78
C GLY A 118 21.96 -9.26 22.21
N GLN A 119 22.15 -10.27 23.07
CA GLN A 119 21.91 -10.14 24.50
C GLN A 119 23.23 -9.88 25.25
N LYS A 120 23.21 -9.05 26.30
CA LYS A 120 24.34 -8.92 27.22
C LYS A 120 24.50 -10.27 27.95
N LYS A 121 25.70 -10.84 27.93
CA LYS A 121 26.01 -12.19 28.46
C LYS A 121 25.44 -12.37 29.87
N SER A 122 24.44 -13.24 30.00
CA SER A 122 24.21 -14.00 31.23
C SER A 122 24.89 -15.35 31.05
N ASP A 123 25.65 -15.77 32.05
CA ASP A 123 26.34 -17.06 32.08
C ASP A 123 25.32 -18.20 32.07
N GLU A 124 24.96 -18.66 30.87
CA GLU A 124 24.42 -19.99 30.54
C GLU A 124 24.10 -20.02 29.04
N GLN A 125 23.91 -21.21 28.46
CA GLN A 125 23.66 -21.42 27.03
C GLN A 125 22.38 -20.73 26.55
N VAL A 126 22.44 -19.42 26.31
CA VAL A 126 21.34 -18.66 25.71
C VAL A 126 21.14 -19.17 24.29
N LYS A 127 20.01 -19.84 24.07
CA LYS A 127 19.53 -20.26 22.75
C LYS A 127 19.59 -19.05 21.81
N LYS A 128 20.21 -19.19 20.63
CA LYS A 128 20.33 -18.09 19.65
C LYS A 128 18.97 -17.45 19.40
N GLN A 129 18.85 -16.17 19.73
CA GLN A 129 17.69 -15.34 19.40
C GLN A 129 17.97 -14.52 18.15
N TYR A 130 16.92 -14.31 17.36
CA TYR A 130 16.97 -13.54 16.12
C TYR A 130 16.03 -12.35 16.26
N CYS A 131 16.37 -11.22 15.62
CA CYS A 131 15.47 -10.08 15.61
C CYS A 131 14.17 -10.43 14.87
N HIS A 132 13.12 -9.65 15.10
CA HIS A 132 11.94 -9.71 14.25
C HIS A 132 12.05 -8.70 13.10
N SER A 133 11.38 -8.98 11.98
CA SER A 133 11.24 -8.02 10.87
C SER A 133 9.82 -7.87 10.39
N LEU A 134 9.53 -6.64 9.99
CA LEU A 134 8.28 -6.23 9.39
C LEU A 134 8.53 -5.43 8.13
N ASN A 135 7.63 -5.57 7.17
CA ASN A 135 7.63 -4.80 5.93
C ASN A 135 6.21 -4.34 5.64
N SER A 136 6.08 -3.06 5.27
CA SER A 136 4.82 -2.49 4.80
C SER A 136 5.09 -1.58 3.62
N SER A 137 4.25 -1.69 2.59
CA SER A 137 4.19 -0.62 1.59
C SER A 137 3.53 0.61 2.20
N LEU A 138 4.12 1.79 2.04
CA LEU A 138 3.43 3.03 2.36
C LEU A 138 2.57 3.47 1.18
N THR A 139 3.15 3.45 -0.02
CA THR A 139 2.44 3.77 -1.26
C THR A 139 3.15 3.17 -2.47
N ALA A 140 2.40 2.47 -3.32
CA ALA A 140 2.81 2.14 -4.69
C ALA A 140 2.27 3.23 -5.62
N THR A 141 3.16 4.01 -6.23
CA THR A 141 2.80 5.31 -6.81
C THR A 141 1.74 5.21 -7.89
N GLU A 142 1.83 4.23 -8.77
CA GLU A 142 0.98 4.05 -9.95
C GLU A 142 -0.43 3.63 -9.54
N ARG A 143 -0.55 2.73 -8.55
CA ARG A 143 -1.85 2.32 -8.00
C ARG A 143 -2.51 3.46 -7.26
N THR A 144 -1.74 4.20 -6.46
CA THR A 144 -2.22 5.38 -5.73
C THR A 144 -2.66 6.46 -6.72
N ILE A 145 -1.93 6.69 -7.81
CA ILE A 145 -2.35 7.60 -8.88
C ILE A 145 -3.67 7.14 -9.49
N CYS A 146 -3.85 5.87 -9.83
CA CYS A 146 -5.14 5.38 -10.33
C CYS A 146 -6.28 5.64 -9.33
N CYS A 147 -6.04 5.45 -8.03
CA CYS A 147 -7.04 5.70 -7.00
C CYS A 147 -7.38 7.19 -6.90
N ILE A 148 -6.38 8.08 -6.95
CA ILE A 148 -6.57 9.54 -6.98
C ILE A 148 -7.36 9.93 -8.23
N LEU A 149 -6.98 9.43 -9.40
CA LEU A 149 -7.65 9.76 -10.66
C LEU A 149 -9.14 9.43 -10.60
N GLU A 150 -9.54 8.28 -10.05
CA GLU A 150 -10.96 7.94 -9.92
C GLU A 150 -11.69 8.76 -8.85
N ASN A 151 -11.07 9.01 -7.68
CA ASN A 151 -11.73 9.70 -6.57
C ASN A 151 -11.78 11.23 -6.75
N TYR A 152 -10.87 11.80 -7.54
CA TYR A 152 -10.76 13.24 -7.75
C TYR A 152 -11.18 13.68 -9.17
N GLN A 153 -11.74 12.79 -9.98
CA GLN A 153 -12.23 13.14 -11.32
C GLN A 153 -13.37 14.15 -11.26
N LYS A 154 -13.33 15.13 -12.17
CA LYS A 154 -14.38 16.09 -12.48
C LYS A 154 -14.76 15.99 -13.97
N GLY A 155 -15.74 16.78 -14.41
CA GLY A 155 -16.18 16.76 -15.81
C GLY A 155 -15.11 17.15 -16.83
N ASP A 156 -14.17 17.99 -16.42
CA ASP A 156 -13.15 18.65 -17.26
C ASP A 156 -11.69 18.31 -16.87
N GLY A 157 -11.50 17.41 -15.90
CA GLY A 157 -10.15 17.06 -15.43
C GLY A 157 -10.15 16.32 -14.10
N VAL A 158 -9.07 16.49 -13.35
CA VAL A 158 -8.85 15.83 -12.05
C VAL A 158 -8.36 16.85 -11.03
N GLY A 159 -8.97 16.87 -9.84
CA GLY A 159 -8.49 17.66 -8.70
C GLY A 159 -7.20 17.09 -8.11
N ILE A 160 -6.32 17.96 -7.63
CA ILE A 160 -5.11 17.54 -6.91
C ILE A 160 -5.41 17.51 -5.41
N PRO A 161 -5.20 16.37 -4.71
CA PRO A 161 -5.31 16.28 -3.25
C PRO A 161 -4.49 17.36 -2.57
N GLU A 162 -5.04 17.99 -1.54
CA GLU A 162 -4.43 19.13 -0.85
C GLU A 162 -2.97 18.88 -0.41
N PRO A 163 -2.61 17.73 0.21
CA PRO A 163 -1.23 17.48 0.63
C PRO A 163 -0.22 17.44 -0.52
N LEU A 164 -0.67 17.14 -1.75
CA LEU A 164 0.20 17.03 -2.93
C LEU A 164 0.46 18.38 -3.61
N ARG A 165 -0.39 19.39 -3.39
CA ARG A 165 -0.30 20.69 -4.12
C ARG A 165 1.03 21.39 -3.92
N LYS A 166 1.59 21.34 -2.70
CA LYS A 166 2.92 21.91 -2.37
C LYS A 166 4.06 21.27 -3.17
N HIS A 167 3.88 20.02 -3.59
CA HIS A 167 4.85 19.27 -4.41
C HIS A 167 4.61 19.46 -5.92
N MET A 168 3.54 20.16 -6.30
CA MET A 168 3.13 20.40 -7.69
C MET A 168 3.10 21.89 -8.03
N SER A 169 3.98 22.69 -7.41
CA SER A 169 4.05 24.15 -7.58
C SER A 169 2.72 24.87 -7.32
N GLY A 170 1.94 24.39 -6.35
CA GLY A 170 0.65 24.96 -5.97
C GLY A 170 -0.51 24.65 -6.91
N LYS A 171 -0.33 23.78 -7.92
CA LYS A 171 -1.43 23.37 -8.80
C LYS A 171 -2.51 22.65 -8.01
N GLU A 172 -3.76 22.98 -8.29
CA GLU A 172 -4.93 22.37 -7.63
C GLU A 172 -5.75 21.49 -8.57
N PHE A 173 -5.52 21.58 -9.87
CA PHE A 173 -6.32 20.94 -10.89
C PHE A 173 -5.47 20.55 -12.11
N LEU A 174 -5.79 19.41 -12.71
CA LEU A 174 -5.20 18.88 -13.93
C LEU A 174 -6.31 18.78 -15.01
N PRO A 175 -6.38 19.74 -15.96
CA PRO A 175 -7.40 19.71 -16.99
C PRO A 175 -7.13 18.61 -18.02
N PHE A 176 -8.20 18.00 -18.55
CA PHE A 176 -8.08 17.10 -19.68
C PHE A 176 -7.60 17.85 -20.92
N GLN A 177 -6.59 17.30 -21.60
CA GLN A 177 -6.07 17.88 -22.83
C GLN A 177 -6.94 17.55 -24.04
N ASN A 178 -7.61 16.39 -23.99
CA ASN A 178 -8.51 15.90 -25.02
C ASN A 178 -9.82 15.47 -24.37
N ASN A 179 -10.94 15.67 -25.06
CA ASN A 179 -12.20 15.07 -24.65
C ASN A 179 -12.04 13.53 -24.68
N PRO A 180 -12.45 12.81 -23.62
CA PRO A 180 -12.39 11.36 -23.62
C PRO A 180 -13.18 10.83 -24.83
N SER A 181 -12.52 10.09 -25.71
CA SER A 181 -13.15 9.48 -26.87
C SER A 181 -14.25 8.53 -26.38
N ILE A 182 -15.51 8.81 -26.75
CA ILE A 182 -16.68 8.01 -26.36
C ILE A 182 -16.62 6.58 -26.95
N GLU A 183 -15.73 6.34 -27.92
CA GLU A 183 -15.58 5.05 -28.59
C GLU A 183 -14.57 4.14 -27.88
N GLY A 184 -15.03 3.40 -26.89
CA GLY A 184 -14.28 2.32 -26.26
C GLY A 184 -15.21 1.28 -25.63
N LYS A 185 -15.19 0.06 -26.18
CA LYS A 185 -16.06 -1.08 -25.83
C LYS A 185 -16.14 -1.35 -24.31
N GLY A 186 -17.26 -0.97 -23.70
CA GLY A 186 -17.66 -1.38 -22.36
C GLY A 186 -19.11 -0.96 -22.12
N LYS A 187 -19.98 -1.88 -21.69
CA LYS A 187 -21.40 -1.59 -21.43
C LYS A 187 -21.52 -0.35 -20.56
N LYS A 188 -22.32 0.64 -21.00
CA LYS A 188 -22.68 1.84 -20.22
C LYS A 188 -23.11 1.43 -18.80
N LEU A 189 -22.24 1.63 -17.83
CA LEU A 189 -22.67 1.73 -16.44
C LEU A 189 -23.30 3.11 -16.29
N LYS A 190 -24.58 3.14 -15.95
CA LYS A 190 -25.29 4.40 -15.66
C LYS A 190 -24.53 5.12 -14.56
N ALA A 191 -24.15 6.38 -14.81
CA ALA A 191 -23.67 7.27 -13.78
C ALA A 191 -24.79 7.43 -12.73
N SER A 192 -24.71 6.71 -11.62
CA SER A 192 -25.43 7.09 -10.41
C SER A 192 -24.60 8.18 -9.75
N SER A 193 -25.17 9.38 -9.68
CA SER A 193 -24.64 10.50 -8.92
C SER A 193 -24.47 10.10 -7.46
N PHE A 194 -23.28 9.62 -7.09
CA PHE A 194 -22.92 9.39 -5.69
C PHE A 194 -21.98 10.52 -5.29
N PHE A 195 -22.56 11.61 -4.82
CA PHE A 195 -21.82 12.57 -4.01
C PHE A 195 -21.63 11.93 -2.63
N PRO A 196 -20.39 11.79 -2.11
CA PRO A 196 -20.22 11.44 -0.71
C PRO A 196 -20.86 12.55 0.14
N PRO A 197 -21.54 12.23 1.25
CA PRO A 197 -21.92 13.25 2.22
C PRO A 197 -20.64 13.95 2.71
N SER A 198 -20.68 15.28 2.73
CA SER A 198 -19.73 16.08 3.49
C SER A 198 -19.77 15.62 4.95
N PHE A 199 -18.59 15.30 5.51
CA PHE A 199 -18.41 15.03 6.94
C PHE A 199 -18.96 16.16 7.81
#